data_AF-T1ILK0-F1
#
_entry.id   AF-T1ILK0-F1
#
_cell.length_a   1.000
_cell.length_b   1.000
_cell.length_c   1.000
_cell.angle_alpha   90.00
_cell.angle_beta   90.00
_cell.angle_gamma   90.00
#
_symmetry.space_group_name_H-M   'P 1'
#
loop_
_entity.id
_entity.type
_entity.pdbx_description
1 polymer ?
#
loop_
_entity_poly.entity_id
_entity_poly.type
_entity_poly.pdbx_seq_one_letter_code
_entity_poly.pdbx_strand_id
1 'polypeptide(L)'
;MENCNDVDLYMGFEYSSSSSEDSDEAEYNYIPQKSNLVGIHPYQFEPEFDHASECNETDSETEIENLRLENTMWCKCENCVVMNTDIECKCCLEISKLEDKCKEENISCITNHPGFEGVCLNPWVLQTAYRGYRQQYGESAVEGTLNE
;
A
#
# COMPACT_ATOMS: atom_id res chain seq x y z
N MET A 1 -3.22 14.71 57.09
CA MET A 1 -3.39 13.80 55.94
C MET A 1 -3.83 14.65 54.76
N GLU A 2 -2.85 15.03 53.94
CA GLU A 2 -2.65 14.54 52.55
C GLU A 2 -3.44 15.45 51.59
N ASN A 3 -2.92 16.61 51.20
CA ASN A 3 -1.73 16.90 50.37
C ASN A 3 -1.85 16.28 48.97
N CYS A 4 -2.52 16.99 48.07
CA CYS A 4 -2.49 16.74 46.63
C CYS A 4 -1.13 17.22 46.10
N ASN A 5 -0.25 16.29 45.75
CA ASN A 5 0.94 16.57 44.97
C ASN A 5 0.54 16.57 43.49
N ASP A 6 0.29 17.76 42.93
CA ASP A 6 0.43 18.00 41.49
C ASP A 6 1.93 18.03 41.18
N VAL A 7 2.41 17.00 40.49
CA VAL A 7 3.75 17.00 39.90
C VAL A 7 3.61 17.39 38.45
N ASP A 8 3.60 18.71 38.22
CA ASP A 8 3.83 19.30 36.90
C ASP A 8 5.27 18.98 36.48
N LEU A 9 5.43 17.92 35.67
CA LEU A 9 6.70 17.58 35.06
C LEU A 9 6.95 18.53 33.88
N TYR A 10 7.49 19.70 34.22
CA TYR A 10 8.06 20.68 33.29
C TYR A 10 9.19 20.02 32.50
N MET A 11 8.90 19.56 31.29
CA MET A 11 9.88 19.04 30.35
C MET A 11 10.52 20.23 29.62
N GLY A 12 11.42 20.91 30.32
CA GLY A 12 12.27 21.95 29.76
C GLY A 12 13.21 21.34 28.72
N PHE A 13 12.93 21.59 27.44
CA PHE A 13 13.91 21.37 26.38
C PHE A 13 14.98 22.46 26.48
N GLU A 14 16.09 22.15 27.15
CA GLU A 14 17.32 22.92 27.05
C GLU A 14 17.88 22.74 25.64
N TYR A 15 17.56 23.69 24.76
CA TYR A 15 18.12 23.79 23.42
C TYR A 15 19.60 24.17 23.53
N SER A 16 20.48 23.17 23.45
CA SER A 16 21.92 23.41 23.36
C SER A 16 22.27 24.00 22.00
N SER A 17 22.62 25.28 22.00
CA SER A 17 23.22 26.00 20.87
C SER A 17 24.53 25.35 20.45
N SER A 18 24.58 24.80 19.23
CA SER A 18 25.84 24.56 18.53
C SER A 18 26.08 25.70 17.55
N SER A 19 27.02 26.57 17.93
CA SER A 19 27.60 27.61 17.08
C SER A 19 28.59 26.95 16.12
N SER A 20 28.35 27.07 14.81
CA SER A 20 29.40 26.95 13.80
C SER A 20 29.37 28.22 12.96
N GLU A 21 30.36 29.05 13.20
CA GLU A 21 30.71 30.19 12.36
C GLU A 21 31.23 29.62 11.03
N ASP A 22 30.61 29.96 9.92
CA ASP A 22 31.28 29.95 8.63
C ASP A 22 30.89 31.21 7.87
N SER A 23 31.93 31.96 7.55
CA SER A 23 31.91 33.22 6.81
C SER A 23 31.82 32.92 5.33
N ASP A 24 30.99 33.66 4.58
CA ASP A 24 31.27 34.15 3.22
C ASP A 24 30.07 35.00 2.72
N GLU A 25 30.11 36.30 2.99
CA GLU A 25 29.17 37.27 2.41
C GLU A 25 29.62 37.63 0.99
N ALA A 26 29.10 36.91 -0.01
CA ALA A 26 29.24 37.26 -1.42
C ALA A 26 28.19 38.33 -1.80
N GLU A 27 28.70 39.50 -2.15
CA GLU A 27 27.98 40.68 -2.66
C GLU A 27 27.13 40.33 -3.91
N TYR A 28 25.83 40.10 -3.73
CA TYR A 28 24.90 39.93 -4.85
C TYR A 28 24.41 41.29 -5.35
N ASN A 29 25.06 41.77 -6.40
CA ASN A 29 24.64 42.91 -7.20
C ASN A 29 23.27 42.64 -7.86
N TYR A 30 22.33 43.57 -7.69
CA TYR A 30 21.02 43.56 -8.34
C TYR A 30 21.18 43.71 -9.87
N ILE A 31 20.91 42.65 -10.63
CA ILE A 31 20.95 42.71 -12.10
C ILE A 31 19.58 43.19 -12.62
N PRO A 32 19.50 44.32 -13.35
CA PRO A 32 18.24 44.80 -13.90
C PRO A 32 17.73 43.80 -14.96
N GLN A 33 16.43 43.51 -14.92
CA GLN A 33 15.73 42.67 -15.89
C GLN A 33 15.91 43.24 -17.31
N LYS A 34 16.81 42.65 -18.09
CA LYS A 34 16.81 42.80 -19.55
C LYS A 34 16.04 41.64 -20.14
N SER A 35 14.82 41.97 -20.55
CA SER A 35 13.95 41.18 -21.40
C SER A 35 14.71 40.60 -22.59
N ASN A 36 14.90 39.29 -22.58
CA ASN A 36 15.04 38.50 -23.79
C ASN A 36 13.98 37.41 -23.71
N LEU A 37 12.86 37.66 -24.40
CA LEU A 37 11.80 36.70 -24.64
C LEU A 37 12.39 35.53 -25.44
N VAL A 38 12.93 34.53 -24.76
CA VAL A 38 13.11 33.21 -25.34
C VAL A 38 11.70 32.62 -25.39
N GLY A 39 11.10 32.62 -26.57
CA GLY A 39 9.76 32.09 -26.79
C GLY A 39 9.67 30.67 -26.26
N ILE A 40 8.71 30.42 -25.38
CA ILE A 40 8.31 29.06 -25.02
C ILE A 40 7.67 28.47 -26.28
N HIS A 41 8.38 27.57 -26.95
CA HIS A 41 7.81 26.84 -28.08
C HIS A 41 6.90 25.73 -27.53
N PRO A 42 5.70 25.49 -28.12
CA PRO A 42 4.88 24.35 -27.76
C PRO A 42 5.65 23.04 -27.95
N TYR A 43 5.33 22.04 -27.12
CA TYR A 43 5.94 20.71 -27.14
C TYR A 43 5.97 20.14 -28.57
N GLN A 44 7.18 19.97 -29.13
CA GLN A 44 7.41 19.31 -30.42
C GLN A 44 8.25 18.06 -30.17
N PHE A 45 7.60 17.00 -29.70
CA PHE A 45 8.13 15.65 -29.82
C PHE A 45 6.97 14.72 -30.17
N GLU A 46 6.81 14.46 -31.47
CA GLU A 46 6.17 13.24 -31.94
C GLU A 46 7.31 12.30 -32.34
N PRO A 47 7.40 11.09 -31.76
CA PRO A 47 8.43 10.12 -32.15
C PRO A 47 8.20 9.70 -33.61
N GLU A 48 9.25 9.74 -34.43
CA GLU A 48 9.20 9.22 -35.79
C GLU A 48 9.11 7.69 -35.73
N PHE A 49 7.96 7.15 -36.11
CA PHE A 49 7.77 5.71 -36.26
C PHE A 49 8.34 5.28 -37.61
N ASP A 50 9.51 4.66 -37.58
CA ASP A 50 10.10 4.01 -38.76
C ASP A 50 9.22 2.82 -39.18
N HIS A 51 8.33 3.07 -40.15
CA HIS A 51 7.62 2.02 -40.89
C HIS A 51 8.62 1.25 -41.78
N ALA A 52 9.34 0.30 -41.20
CA ALA A 52 10.03 -0.75 -41.93
C ALA A 52 10.29 -1.98 -41.05
N SER A 53 9.21 -2.63 -40.63
CA SER A 53 9.23 -4.07 -40.39
C SER A 53 7.85 -4.59 -40.75
N GLU A 54 7.79 -5.49 -41.74
CA GLU A 54 6.65 -6.35 -41.97
C GLU A 54 6.43 -7.17 -40.68
N CYS A 55 5.62 -6.65 -39.78
CA CYS A 55 4.95 -7.47 -38.79
C CYS A 55 3.84 -8.20 -39.54
N ASN A 56 3.91 -9.53 -39.55
CA ASN A 56 2.75 -10.33 -39.92
C ASN A 56 1.61 -9.92 -38.99
N GLU A 57 0.57 -9.33 -39.56
CA GLU A 57 -0.74 -9.17 -38.92
C GLU A 57 -1.32 -10.58 -38.69
N THR A 58 -0.85 -11.25 -37.63
CA THR A 58 -1.74 -12.07 -36.83
C THR A 58 -2.20 -11.20 -35.69
N ASP A 59 -3.19 -10.37 -36.02
CA ASP A 59 -4.06 -9.69 -35.08
C ASP A 59 -4.83 -10.77 -34.29
N SER A 60 -4.20 -11.24 -33.22
CA SER A 60 -4.82 -12.06 -32.18
C SER A 60 -4.72 -11.32 -30.86
N GLU A 61 -5.18 -10.07 -30.84
CA GLU A 61 -5.48 -9.30 -29.62
C GLU A 61 -6.90 -9.60 -29.09
N THR A 62 -7.35 -10.85 -29.21
CA THR A 62 -8.61 -11.31 -28.62
C THR A 62 -8.31 -12.41 -27.60
N GLU A 63 -8.77 -12.20 -26.36
CA GLU A 63 -8.94 -13.22 -25.29
C GLU A 63 -7.76 -13.56 -24.35
N ILE A 64 -6.97 -12.58 -23.86
CA ILE A 64 -6.23 -12.74 -22.58
C ILE A 64 -6.82 -11.85 -21.47
N GLU A 65 -8.05 -11.38 -21.65
CA GLU A 65 -8.73 -10.66 -20.59
C GLU A 65 -9.46 -11.65 -19.66
N ASN A 66 -8.78 -11.96 -18.55
CA ASN A 66 -9.32 -12.60 -17.33
C ASN A 66 -9.36 -14.14 -17.24
N LEU A 67 -8.25 -14.80 -17.54
CA LEU A 67 -8.05 -16.24 -17.24
C LEU A 67 -8.45 -16.66 -15.81
N ARG A 68 -8.42 -15.75 -14.84
CA ARG A 68 -8.77 -16.02 -13.44
C ARG A 68 -10.28 -16.08 -13.17
N LEU A 69 -11.10 -15.53 -14.06
CA LEU A 69 -12.57 -15.55 -13.99
C LEU A 69 -13.20 -16.77 -14.65
N GLU A 70 -12.40 -17.59 -15.34
CA GLU A 70 -12.92 -18.74 -16.09
C GLU A 70 -12.50 -20.08 -15.48
N ASN A 71 -11.38 -20.10 -14.77
CA ASN A 71 -10.82 -21.31 -14.19
C ASN A 71 -10.05 -21.03 -12.89
N THR A 72 -9.61 -22.12 -12.24
CA THR A 72 -8.85 -22.08 -10.98
C THR A 72 -7.39 -22.52 -11.16
N MET A 73 -6.84 -22.48 -12.39
CA MET A 73 -5.45 -22.91 -12.66
C MET A 73 -4.41 -22.04 -11.94
N TRP A 74 -4.78 -20.83 -11.54
CA TRP A 74 -3.98 -19.95 -10.71
C TRP A 74 -3.91 -20.38 -9.24
N CYS A 75 -4.82 -21.24 -8.78
CA CYS A 75 -4.85 -21.72 -7.42
C CYS A 75 -3.70 -22.71 -7.16
N LYS A 76 -2.96 -22.50 -6.07
CA LYS A 76 -1.87 -23.39 -5.62
C LYS A 76 -2.26 -24.24 -4.41
N CYS A 77 -3.36 -23.92 -3.73
CA CYS A 77 -3.81 -24.61 -2.52
C CYS A 77 -4.98 -25.57 -2.75
N GLU A 78 -5.45 -25.70 -3.99
CA GLU A 78 -6.55 -26.57 -4.45
C GLU A 78 -7.94 -26.29 -3.84
N ASN A 79 -8.08 -25.23 -3.03
CA ASN A 79 -9.32 -24.89 -2.33
C ASN A 79 -9.98 -23.59 -2.82
N CYS A 80 -9.37 -22.87 -3.77
CA CYS A 80 -9.95 -21.64 -4.29
C CYS A 80 -11.06 -21.93 -5.32
N VAL A 81 -11.98 -20.97 -5.42
CA VAL A 81 -13.04 -20.93 -6.44
C VAL A 81 -12.94 -19.63 -7.21
N VAL A 82 -13.50 -19.60 -8.41
CA VAL A 82 -13.68 -18.37 -9.18
C VAL A 82 -14.66 -17.45 -8.45
N MET A 83 -14.28 -16.19 -8.30
CA MET A 83 -15.08 -15.13 -7.68
C MET A 83 -15.65 -14.17 -8.73
N ASN A 84 -16.42 -13.17 -8.31
CA ASN A 84 -17.08 -12.23 -9.23
C ASN A 84 -16.11 -11.26 -9.91
N THR A 85 -14.98 -10.97 -9.25
CA THR A 85 -13.95 -10.07 -9.76
C THR A 85 -12.59 -10.76 -9.77
N ASP A 86 -11.73 -10.35 -10.70
CA ASP A 86 -10.37 -10.85 -10.85
C ASP A 86 -9.51 -10.55 -9.61
N ILE A 87 -9.74 -9.40 -8.97
CA ILE A 87 -9.08 -8.98 -7.73
C ILE A 87 -9.40 -9.93 -6.56
N GLU A 88 -10.61 -10.51 -6.53
CA GLU A 88 -11.04 -11.48 -5.52
C GLU A 88 -10.56 -12.91 -5.82
N CYS A 89 -10.24 -13.22 -7.07
CA CYS A 89 -9.63 -14.50 -7.47
C CYS A 89 -8.16 -14.57 -7.00
N LYS A 90 -7.91 -14.64 -5.68
CA LYS A 90 -6.56 -14.72 -5.07
C LYS A 90 -6.36 -16.00 -4.26
N CYS A 91 -5.17 -16.56 -4.37
CA CYS A 91 -4.81 -17.78 -3.64
C CYS A 91 -4.16 -17.42 -2.31
N CYS A 92 -4.45 -18.17 -1.24
CA CYS A 92 -3.81 -17.93 0.06
C CYS A 92 -2.27 -18.05 0.02
N LEU A 93 -1.74 -18.86 -0.91
CA LEU A 93 -0.29 -19.03 -1.10
C LEU A 93 0.36 -17.93 -1.98
N GLU A 94 -0.42 -16.99 -2.53
CA GLU A 94 0.12 -15.79 -3.18
C GLU A 94 0.44 -14.67 -2.17
N ILE A 95 -0.13 -14.75 -0.96
CA ILE A 95 0.06 -13.78 0.11
C ILE A 95 1.18 -14.29 1.01
N SER A 96 2.35 -13.66 0.98
CA SER A 96 3.55 -14.14 1.69
C SER A 96 3.30 -14.46 3.18
N LYS A 97 2.58 -13.58 3.89
CA LYS A 97 2.23 -13.79 5.31
C LYS A 97 1.39 -15.04 5.57
N LEU A 98 0.54 -15.44 4.62
CA LEU A 98 -0.27 -16.65 4.74
C LEU A 98 0.51 -17.88 4.28
N GLU A 99 1.35 -17.75 3.26
CA GLU A 99 2.27 -18.79 2.81
C GLU A 99 3.21 -19.21 3.95
N ASP A 100 3.77 -18.25 4.68
CA ASP A 100 4.66 -18.50 5.82
C ASP A 100 3.95 -19.29 6.92
N LYS A 101 2.73 -18.91 7.29
CA LYS A 101 1.91 -19.67 8.24
C LYS A 101 1.61 -21.08 7.76
N CYS A 102 1.37 -21.25 6.46
CA CYS A 102 1.15 -22.58 5.90
C CYS A 102 2.42 -23.45 6.01
N LYS A 103 3.61 -22.86 5.80
CA LYS A 103 4.89 -23.55 5.94
C LYS A 103 5.21 -23.90 7.39
N GLU A 104 4.98 -22.98 8.32
CA GLU A 104 5.21 -23.18 9.76
C GLU A 104 4.43 -24.38 10.30
N GLU A 105 3.16 -24.49 9.92
CA GLU A 105 2.26 -25.58 10.33
C GLU A 105 2.28 -26.79 9.37
N ASN A 106 3.10 -26.75 8.32
CA ASN A 106 3.21 -27.77 7.27
C ASN A 106 1.84 -28.19 6.68
N ILE A 107 1.04 -27.19 6.27
CA ILE A 107 -0.28 -27.35 5.65
C ILE A 107 -0.31 -26.80 4.22
N SER A 108 -1.20 -27.32 3.39
CA SER A 108 -1.34 -26.90 1.98
C SER A 108 -2.25 -25.68 1.75
N CYS A 109 -3.10 -25.34 2.72
CA CYS A 109 -4.06 -24.25 2.63
C CYS A 109 -4.28 -23.61 3.99
N ILE A 110 -4.46 -22.28 4.03
CA ILE A 110 -4.67 -21.54 5.27
C ILE A 110 -5.94 -21.98 6.03
N THR A 111 -6.94 -22.51 5.31
CA THR A 111 -8.18 -23.02 5.93
C THR A 111 -7.94 -24.25 6.80
N ASN A 112 -6.85 -24.99 6.55
CA ASN A 112 -6.47 -26.17 7.33
C ASN A 112 -5.65 -25.79 8.57
N HIS A 113 -5.37 -24.51 8.78
CA HIS A 113 -4.64 -24.05 9.95
C HIS A 113 -5.45 -24.34 11.22
N PRO A 114 -4.85 -24.90 12.29
CA PRO A 114 -5.60 -25.32 13.48
C PRO A 114 -6.36 -24.16 14.16
N GLY A 115 -5.84 -22.93 14.06
CA GLY A 115 -6.51 -21.73 14.55
C GLY A 115 -7.61 -21.14 13.64
N PHE A 116 -7.75 -21.61 12.39
CA PHE A 116 -8.66 -20.97 11.42
C PHE A 116 -10.12 -21.06 11.86
N GLU A 117 -10.58 -22.26 12.23
CA GLU A 117 -11.97 -22.47 12.67
C GLU A 117 -12.28 -21.67 13.95
N GLY A 118 -11.38 -21.73 14.94
CA GLY A 118 -11.57 -21.06 16.23
C GLY A 118 -11.55 -19.53 16.16
N VAL A 119 -10.75 -18.96 15.26
CA VAL A 119 -10.54 -17.49 15.19
C VAL A 119 -11.38 -16.84 14.11
N CYS A 120 -11.45 -17.44 12.91
CA CYS A 120 -12.07 -16.82 11.73
C CYS A 120 -13.52 -17.27 11.50
N LEU A 121 -13.91 -18.47 11.95
CA LEU A 121 -15.26 -19.02 11.71
C LEU A 121 -16.15 -19.01 12.96
N ASN A 122 -15.58 -18.93 14.15
CA ASN A 122 -16.37 -18.97 15.39
C ASN A 122 -17.12 -17.64 15.64
N PRO A 123 -18.46 -17.63 15.60
CA PRO A 123 -19.24 -16.40 15.71
C PRO A 123 -19.11 -15.74 17.10
N TRP A 124 -18.87 -16.51 18.16
CA TRP A 124 -18.71 -15.96 19.51
C TRP A 124 -17.39 -15.23 19.67
N VAL A 125 -16.32 -15.74 19.05
CA VAL A 125 -15.01 -15.08 19.00
C VAL A 125 -15.11 -13.80 18.19
N LEU A 126 -15.71 -13.85 17.00
CA LEU A 126 -15.90 -12.66 16.15
C LEU A 126 -16.75 -11.58 16.84
N GLN A 127 -17.84 -11.94 17.52
CA GLN A 127 -18.65 -10.99 18.29
C GLN A 127 -17.86 -10.35 19.43
N THR A 128 -17.02 -11.13 20.12
CA THR A 128 -16.18 -10.63 21.20
C THR A 128 -15.13 -9.65 20.67
N ALA A 129 -14.45 -10.02 19.58
CA ALA A 129 -13.48 -9.16 18.91
C ALA A 129 -14.12 -7.84 18.43
N TYR A 130 -15.31 -7.92 17.82
CA TYR A 130 -16.06 -6.75 17.37
C TYR A 130 -16.44 -5.81 18.52
N ARG A 131 -16.94 -6.35 19.64
CA ARG A 131 -17.27 -5.55 20.83
C ARG A 131 -16.02 -4.86 21.40
N GLY A 132 -14.90 -5.57 21.47
CA GLY A 132 -13.62 -5.00 21.91
C GLY A 132 -13.14 -3.88 20.98
N TYR A 133 -13.21 -4.10 19.66
CA TYR A 133 -12.88 -3.09 18.66
C TYR A 133 -13.76 -1.84 18.82
N ARG A 134 -15.08 -2.01 18.94
CA ARG A 134 -16.01 -0.88 19.15
C ARG A 134 -15.77 -0.10 20.43
N GLN A 135 -15.32 -0.74 21.51
CA GLN A 135 -14.97 -0.04 22.74
C GLN A 135 -13.72 0.83 22.57
N GLN A 136 -12.74 0.37 21.79
CA GLN A 136 -11.49 1.10 21.55
C GLN A 136 -11.66 2.24 20.54
N TYR A 137 -12.45 2.03 19.49
CA TYR A 137 -12.51 2.94 18.34
C TYR A 137 -13.87 3.66 18.18
N GLY A 138 -14.90 3.30 18.96
CA GLY A 138 -16.15 4.06 19.05
C GLY A 138 -16.92 4.20 17.73
N GLU A 139 -17.39 5.41 17.43
CA GLU A 139 -17.97 5.84 16.14
C GLU A 139 -16.88 6.35 15.17
N SER A 140 -15.65 6.53 15.64
CA SER A 140 -14.50 6.98 14.85
C SER A 140 -13.76 5.84 14.15
N ALA A 141 -14.36 4.64 14.11
CA ALA A 141 -13.91 3.55 13.26
C ALA A 141 -14.14 3.97 11.80
N VAL A 142 -13.20 4.74 11.26
CA VAL A 142 -13.16 5.10 9.85
C VAL A 142 -13.25 3.80 9.06
N GLU A 143 -14.29 3.68 8.23
CA GLU A 143 -14.44 2.61 7.25
C GLU A 143 -13.11 2.53 6.48
N GLY A 144 -12.45 1.38 6.58
CA GLY A 144 -11.07 1.21 6.14
C GLY A 144 -10.87 1.80 4.75
N THR A 145 -9.92 2.73 4.64
CA THR A 145 -9.44 3.22 3.36
C THR A 145 -8.92 2.02 2.57
N LEU A 146 -9.73 1.55 1.62
CA LEU A 146 -9.32 0.68 0.54
C LEU A 146 -8.33 1.49 -0.28
N ASN A 147 -7.04 1.35 0.03
CA ASN A 147 -5.99 1.87 -0.83
C ASN A 147 -5.83 0.84 -1.96
N GLU A 148 -6.24 1.27 -3.15
CA GLU A 148 -6.12 0.59 -4.45
C GLU A 148 -4.69 0.15 -4.76
#